data_AF-A0A919MFV5-F1
#
_entry.id   AF-A0A919MFV5-F1
#
_cell.length_a   1.000
_cell.length_b   1.000
_cell.length_c   1.000
_cell.angle_alpha   90.00
_cell.angle_beta   90.00
_cell.angle_gamma   90.00
#
_symmetry.space_group_name_H-M   'P 1'
#
loop_
_entity.id
_entity.type
_entity.pdbx_description
1 polymer ?
#
loop_
_entity_poly.entity_id
_entity_poly.type
_entity_poly.pdbx_seq_one_letter_code
_entity_poly.pdbx_strand_id
1 'polypeptide(L)'
;MPLTPSVRKALSWLRAHTRAARVAAPELTVWADLTRLDQLVNDATNADDVATLFALMDPRGRDFGTDVAAFIDHCCEQQILRIAAPVTAVGIEATVSGDYRDGGFLVMVTIADRITLASGQLLSGVFLNADDLPRQVLAVVVDVADHTYREFLHTRASLTETPS
;
A
#
# COMPACT_ATOMS: atom_id res chain seq x y z
N MET A 1 17.58 16.28 3.82
CA MET A 1 18.48 15.78 2.75
C MET A 1 17.68 15.68 1.45
N PRO A 2 18.27 15.96 0.27
CA PRO A 2 17.54 15.87 -1.00
C PRO A 2 17.35 14.40 -1.42
N LEU A 3 16.15 14.05 -1.88
CA LEU A 3 15.77 12.72 -2.37
C LEU A 3 16.71 12.20 -3.45
N THR A 4 17.08 10.93 -3.38
CA THR A 4 17.99 10.28 -4.33
C THR A 4 17.38 10.22 -5.74
N PRO A 5 18.19 10.17 -6.81
CA PRO A 5 17.72 10.17 -8.19
C PRO A 5 16.73 9.03 -8.50
N SER A 6 16.87 7.88 -7.85
CA SER A 6 16.01 6.70 -8.04
C SER A 6 14.61 6.88 -7.41
N VAL A 7 14.53 7.46 -6.21
CA VAL A 7 13.25 7.83 -5.56
C VAL A 7 12.56 8.94 -6.36
N ARG A 8 13.35 9.91 -6.85
CA ARG A 8 12.85 10.94 -7.76
C ARG A 8 12.32 10.34 -9.06
N LYS A 9 12.92 9.26 -9.57
CA LYS A 9 12.50 8.56 -10.79
C LYS A 9 11.22 7.76 -10.58
N ALA A 10 11.08 7.02 -9.48
CA ALA A 10 9.85 6.33 -9.10
C ALA A 10 8.68 7.33 -8.89
N LEU A 11 8.93 8.40 -8.12
CA LEU A 11 7.97 9.50 -7.96
C LEU A 11 7.71 10.26 -9.27
N SER A 12 8.68 10.37 -10.18
CA SER A 12 8.49 11.00 -11.49
C SER A 12 7.71 10.12 -12.45
N TRP A 13 7.83 8.80 -12.35
CA TRP A 13 7.07 7.84 -13.15
C TRP A 13 5.60 7.83 -12.70
N LEU A 14 5.36 7.85 -11.38
CA LEU A 14 4.06 8.13 -10.75
C LEU A 14 3.48 9.48 -11.20
N ARG A 15 4.30 10.55 -11.21
CA ARG A 15 3.89 11.90 -11.66
C ARG A 15 3.65 12.04 -13.16
N ALA A 16 4.35 11.25 -13.99
CA ALA A 16 4.23 11.30 -15.44
C ALA A 16 2.95 10.59 -15.91
N HIS A 17 2.54 9.51 -15.23
CA HIS A 17 1.30 8.79 -15.53
C HIS A 17 0.06 9.39 -14.86
N THR A 18 0.23 10.24 -13.84
CA THR A 18 -0.87 11.04 -13.24
C THR A 18 -1.19 12.34 -14.00
N ARG A 19 -0.44 12.70 -15.05
CA ARG A 19 -0.56 14.01 -15.70
C ARG A 19 -1.68 14.16 -16.73
N ALA A 20 -2.53 13.13 -16.90
CA ALA A 20 -3.67 13.18 -17.81
C ALA A 20 -5.01 12.92 -17.10
N ALA A 21 -5.24 13.46 -15.90
CA ALA A 21 -6.59 13.63 -15.37
C ALA A 21 -6.59 14.67 -14.25
N ARG A 22 -6.72 15.95 -14.58
CA ARG A 22 -7.02 17.00 -13.61
C ARG A 22 -8.52 16.95 -13.29
N VAL A 23 -8.98 15.81 -12.79
CA VAL A 23 -10.30 15.65 -12.18
C VAL A 23 -10.13 16.15 -10.74
N ALA A 24 -11.00 17.08 -10.31
CA ALA A 24 -11.01 17.67 -8.97
C ALA A 24 -10.69 16.60 -7.92
N ALA A 25 -9.60 16.76 -7.15
CA ALA A 25 -9.07 15.69 -6.30
C ALA A 25 -10.17 15.15 -5.37
N PRO A 26 -10.71 13.94 -5.64
CA PRO A 26 -11.64 13.33 -4.70
C PRO A 26 -10.87 13.08 -3.40
N GLU A 27 -11.56 13.27 -2.27
CA GLU A 27 -11.04 12.94 -0.94
C GLU A 27 -10.46 11.52 -0.96
N LEU A 28 -9.29 11.33 -0.34
CA LEU A 28 -8.64 10.02 -0.26
C LEU A 28 -9.58 9.01 0.40
N THR A 29 -9.67 7.81 -0.17
CA THR A 29 -10.54 6.74 0.35
C THR A 29 -9.84 5.83 1.35
N VAL A 30 -8.51 5.91 1.42
CA VAL A 30 -7.66 5.14 2.34
C VAL A 30 -6.68 6.11 2.99
N TRP A 31 -6.47 6.00 4.29
CA TRP A 31 -5.49 6.81 5.03
C TRP A 31 -4.89 6.03 6.20
N ALA A 32 -3.70 6.45 6.64
CA ALA A 32 -3.03 5.89 7.81
C ALA A 32 -3.07 6.88 8.99
N ASP A 33 -3.47 6.40 10.17
CA ASP A 33 -3.39 7.13 11.43
C ASP A 33 -2.00 6.93 12.06
N LEU A 34 -1.07 7.80 11.70
CA LEU A 34 0.32 7.72 12.18
C LEU A 34 0.43 7.96 13.70
N THR A 35 -0.50 8.70 14.30
CA THR A 35 -0.50 8.91 15.75
C THR A 35 -0.82 7.61 16.47
N ARG A 36 -1.80 6.87 15.92
CA ARG A 36 -2.19 5.56 16.44
C ARG A 36 -1.11 4.50 16.21
N LEU A 37 -0.40 4.56 15.08
CA LEU A 37 0.80 3.73 14.85
C LEU A 37 1.86 4.02 15.91
N ASP A 38 2.15 5.29 16.18
CA ASP A 38 3.14 5.69 17.20
C ASP A 38 2.73 5.27 18.61
N GLN A 39 1.45 5.39 18.95
CA GLN A 39 0.91 4.86 20.21
C GLN A 39 1.12 3.35 20.30
N LEU A 40 0.79 2.60 19.25
CA LEU A 40 0.99 1.15 19.22
C LEU A 40 2.47 0.79 19.43
N VAL A 41 3.41 1.48 18.77
CA VAL A 41 4.85 1.26 18.95
C VAL A 41 5.26 1.50 20.41
N ASN A 42 4.79 2.61 20.99
CA ASN A 42 5.15 3.01 22.35
C ASN A 42 4.47 2.15 23.43
N ASP A 43 3.25 1.70 23.21
CA ASP A 43 2.51 0.83 24.12
C ASP A 43 3.07 -0.60 24.06
N ALA A 44 3.45 -1.07 22.86
CA ALA A 44 4.12 -2.35 22.65
C ALA A 44 5.57 -2.38 23.16
N THR A 45 6.17 -1.25 23.54
CA THR A 45 7.43 -1.29 24.30
C THR A 45 7.31 -2.05 25.64
N ASN A 46 6.07 -2.43 26.05
CA ASN A 46 5.79 -3.31 27.19
C ASN A 46 5.37 -4.75 26.81
N ALA A 47 5.25 -5.11 25.51
CA ALA A 47 4.91 -6.45 25.01
C ALA A 47 5.53 -6.71 23.60
N ASP A 48 6.33 -7.77 23.47
CA ASP A 48 7.21 -8.09 22.33
C ASP A 48 6.56 -8.19 20.93
N ASP A 49 5.23 -8.23 20.83
CA ASP A 49 4.53 -8.71 19.63
C ASP A 49 4.63 -7.75 18.43
N VAL A 50 4.50 -6.44 18.63
CA VAL A 50 4.56 -5.45 17.53
C VAL A 50 6.00 -5.17 17.10
N ALA A 51 6.93 -5.15 18.05
CA ALA A 51 8.35 -5.06 17.76
C ALA A 51 8.82 -6.25 16.92
N THR A 52 8.29 -7.45 17.20
CA THR A 52 8.54 -8.65 16.41
C THR A 52 8.00 -8.50 14.98
N LEU A 53 6.76 -8.03 14.79
CA LEU A 53 6.21 -7.76 13.45
C LEU A 53 7.06 -6.79 12.63
N PHE A 54 7.60 -5.74 13.25
CA PHE A 54 8.45 -4.78 12.54
C PHE A 54 9.85 -5.33 12.27
N ALA A 55 10.42 -6.07 13.21
CA ALA A 55 11.73 -6.68 13.06
C ALA A 55 11.75 -7.79 11.99
N LEU A 56 10.62 -8.47 11.77
CA LEU A 56 10.48 -9.50 10.74
C LEU A 56 10.44 -8.93 9.33
N MET A 57 9.95 -7.70 9.14
CA MET A 57 9.98 -7.02 7.85
C MET A 57 11.41 -6.62 7.45
N ASP A 58 12.17 -7.55 6.87
CA ASP A 58 13.46 -7.26 6.24
C ASP A 58 13.29 -7.15 4.72
N PRO A 59 13.50 -5.97 4.10
CA PRO A 59 13.44 -5.82 2.64
C PRO A 59 14.47 -6.65 1.87
N ARG A 60 15.52 -7.15 2.54
CA ARG A 60 16.50 -8.09 1.98
C ARG A 60 16.08 -9.56 2.18
N GLY A 61 15.10 -9.80 3.03
CA GLY A 61 14.52 -11.11 3.30
C GLY A 61 13.69 -11.61 2.13
N ARG A 62 13.62 -12.94 1.99
CA ARG A 62 12.80 -13.59 0.96
C ARG A 62 11.31 -13.63 1.31
N ASP A 63 10.98 -13.43 2.57
CA ASP A 63 9.61 -13.44 3.09
C ASP A 63 8.99 -12.04 3.25
N PHE A 64 9.69 -10.99 2.77
CA PHE A 64 9.26 -9.59 2.93
C PHE A 64 7.78 -9.36 2.58
N GLY A 65 7.29 -9.88 1.45
CA GLY A 65 5.88 -9.73 1.08
C GLY A 65 4.89 -10.38 2.05
N THR A 66 5.29 -11.48 2.70
CA THR A 66 4.49 -12.13 3.75
C THR A 66 4.50 -11.32 5.04
N ASP A 67 5.66 -10.79 5.41
CA ASP A 67 5.79 -9.95 6.61
C ASP A 67 5.01 -8.64 6.46
N VAL A 68 5.04 -8.04 5.26
CA VAL A 68 4.21 -6.88 4.91
C VAL A 68 2.72 -7.22 4.97
N ALA A 69 2.31 -8.41 4.49
CA ALA A 69 0.92 -8.81 4.56
C ALA A 69 0.42 -8.90 6.02
N ALA A 70 1.17 -9.59 6.89
CA ALA A 70 0.86 -9.67 8.31
C ALA A 70 0.82 -8.28 8.97
N PHE A 71 1.74 -7.39 8.60
CA PHE A 71 1.76 -6.02 9.11
C PHE A 71 0.53 -5.20 8.68
N ILE A 72 0.10 -5.29 7.42
CA ILE A 72 -1.07 -4.55 6.94
C ILE A 72 -2.37 -5.10 7.54
N ASP A 73 -2.51 -6.42 7.66
CA ASP A 73 -3.66 -7.03 8.33
C ASP A 73 -3.77 -6.53 9.77
N HIS A 74 -2.65 -6.50 10.50
CA HIS A 74 -2.61 -5.94 11.84
C HIS A 74 -3.00 -4.45 11.87
N CYS A 75 -2.52 -3.65 10.92
CA CYS A 75 -2.87 -2.24 10.84
C CYS A 75 -4.36 -2.01 10.57
N CYS A 76 -5.00 -2.88 9.78
CA CYS A 76 -6.46 -2.86 9.56
C CYS A 76 -7.22 -3.21 10.85
N GLU A 77 -6.83 -4.29 11.53
CA GLU A 77 -7.45 -4.73 12.79
C GLU A 77 -7.36 -3.66 13.89
N GLN A 78 -6.20 -3.01 13.99
CA GLN A 78 -5.97 -1.95 14.96
C GLN A 78 -6.56 -0.60 14.55
N GLN A 79 -7.22 -0.48 13.40
CA GLN A 79 -7.74 0.78 12.85
C GLN A 79 -6.65 1.86 12.62
N ILE A 80 -5.41 1.43 12.40
CA ILE A 80 -4.31 2.30 11.95
C ILE A 80 -4.51 2.60 10.47
N LEU A 81 -4.83 1.58 9.66
CA LEU A 81 -5.32 1.80 8.31
C LEU A 81 -6.83 2.04 8.37
N ARG A 82 -7.26 3.19 7.85
CA ARG A 82 -8.64 3.63 7.89
C ARG A 82 -9.15 3.78 6.47
N ILE A 83 -10.39 3.35 6.26
CA ILE A 83 -10.99 3.17 4.95
C ILE A 83 -12.34 3.89 4.93
N ALA A 84 -12.58 4.69 3.89
CA ALA A 84 -13.88 5.30 3.59
C ALA A 84 -14.60 4.56 2.47
N ALA A 85 -15.92 4.59 2.54
CA ALA A 85 -16.77 4.21 1.43
C ALA A 85 -16.40 4.99 0.15
N PRO A 86 -16.44 4.33 -1.03
CA PRO A 86 -16.96 2.97 -1.25
C PRO A 86 -15.92 1.85 -1.13
N VAL A 87 -14.67 2.16 -0.77
CA VAL A 87 -13.70 1.10 -0.43
C VAL A 87 -14.13 0.49 0.91
N THR A 88 -14.07 -0.82 1.01
CA THR A 88 -14.50 -1.54 2.22
C THR A 88 -13.39 -2.36 2.86
N ALA A 89 -12.35 -2.72 2.10
CA ALA A 89 -11.16 -3.38 2.64
C ALA A 89 -9.92 -3.06 1.80
N VAL A 90 -8.77 -3.05 2.48
CA VAL A 90 -7.44 -3.08 1.88
C VAL A 90 -6.68 -4.23 2.52
N GLY A 91 -6.07 -5.06 1.70
CA GLY A 91 -5.24 -6.19 2.12
C GLY A 91 -4.04 -6.34 1.20
N ILE A 92 -3.18 -7.30 1.52
CA ILE A 92 -1.95 -7.56 0.75
C ILE A 92 -1.84 -9.05 0.44
N GLU A 93 -1.31 -9.38 -0.74
CA GLU A 93 -0.96 -10.76 -1.09
C GLU A 93 0.53 -10.85 -1.46
N ALA A 94 1.27 -11.77 -0.86
CA ALA A 94 2.67 -12.02 -1.20
C ALA A 94 2.79 -12.66 -2.58
N THR A 95 3.78 -12.24 -3.38
CA THR A 95 3.97 -12.76 -4.74
C THR A 95 4.95 -13.94 -4.81
N VAL A 96 4.78 -14.74 -5.86
CA VAL A 96 5.66 -15.87 -6.20
C VAL A 96 6.12 -15.77 -7.66
N SER A 97 7.36 -16.18 -7.90
CA SER A 97 7.95 -16.35 -9.23
C SER A 97 8.25 -17.82 -9.45
N GLY A 98 7.45 -18.48 -10.29
CA GLY A 98 7.41 -19.94 -10.37
C GLY A 98 6.96 -20.54 -9.04
N ASP A 99 7.77 -21.44 -8.48
CA ASP A 99 7.49 -22.12 -7.20
C ASP A 99 8.13 -21.40 -5.99
N TYR A 100 8.72 -20.22 -6.19
CA TYR A 100 9.49 -19.52 -5.15
C TYR A 100 8.89 -18.15 -4.80
N ARG A 101 8.87 -17.81 -3.51
CA ARG A 101 8.60 -16.44 -3.07
C ARG A 101 9.70 -15.51 -3.57
N ASP A 102 9.30 -14.44 -4.24
CA ASP A 102 10.22 -13.44 -4.78
C ASP A 102 10.38 -12.21 -3.87
N GLY A 103 9.73 -12.24 -2.70
CA GLY A 103 9.75 -11.15 -1.72
C GLY A 103 8.90 -9.95 -2.11
N GLY A 104 8.14 -9.98 -3.21
CA GLY A 104 7.20 -8.93 -3.57
C GLY A 104 5.81 -9.13 -2.97
N PHE A 105 4.93 -8.16 -3.21
CA PHE A 105 3.52 -8.22 -2.82
C PHE A 105 2.60 -7.40 -3.73
N LEU A 106 1.31 -7.68 -3.68
CA LEU A 106 0.22 -6.95 -4.35
C LEU A 106 -0.64 -6.23 -3.31
N VAL A 107 -1.13 -5.03 -3.63
CA VAL A 107 -2.14 -4.34 -2.83
C VAL A 107 -3.52 -4.70 -3.36
N MET A 108 -4.36 -5.27 -2.50
CA MET A 108 -5.72 -5.68 -2.80
C MET A 108 -6.70 -4.64 -2.26
N VAL A 109 -7.59 -4.14 -3.11
CA VAL A 109 -8.59 -3.12 -2.77
C VAL A 109 -9.97 -3.68 -3.06
N THR A 110 -10.80 -3.79 -2.02
CA THR A 110 -12.19 -4.26 -2.15
C THR A 110 -13.16 -3.09 -2.15
N ILE A 111 -14.06 -3.06 -3.14
CA ILE A 111 -15.04 -2.01 -3.36
C ILE A 111 -16.43 -2.60 -3.15
N ALA A 112 -17.20 -1.98 -2.24
CA ALA A 112 -18.57 -2.35 -1.90
C ALA A 112 -18.78 -3.86 -1.65
N ASP A 113 -17.77 -4.54 -1.07
CA ASP A 113 -17.74 -5.98 -0.76
C ASP A 113 -18.02 -6.92 -1.95
N ARG A 114 -17.74 -6.46 -3.18
CA ARG A 114 -18.08 -7.20 -4.41
C ARG A 114 -16.94 -7.34 -5.39
N ILE A 115 -16.12 -6.30 -5.50
CA ILE A 115 -15.05 -6.24 -6.50
C ILE A 115 -13.76 -6.06 -5.75
N THR A 116 -12.84 -7.02 -5.90
CA THR A 116 -11.47 -6.89 -5.40
C THR A 116 -10.55 -6.65 -6.58
N LEU A 117 -9.78 -5.57 -6.51
CA LEU A 117 -8.78 -5.19 -7.49
C LEU A 117 -7.40 -5.40 -6.89
N ALA A 118 -6.45 -5.85 -7.69
CA ALA A 118 -5.05 -5.96 -7.31
C ALA A 118 -4.23 -4.88 -8.01
N SER A 119 -3.28 -4.30 -7.29
CA SER A 119 -2.24 -3.48 -7.91
C SER A 119 -1.29 -4.32 -8.77
N GLY A 120 -0.39 -3.66 -9.49
CA GLY A 120 0.83 -4.32 -9.96
C GLY A 120 1.71 -4.78 -8.81
N GLN A 121 2.66 -5.69 -9.10
CA GLN A 121 3.63 -6.20 -8.14
C GLN A 121 4.57 -5.10 -7.63
N LEU A 122 4.66 -5.00 -6.29
CA LEU A 122 5.62 -4.15 -5.59
C LEU A 122 6.78 -5.02 -5.10
N LEU A 123 7.99 -4.65 -5.50
CA LEU A 123 9.21 -5.38 -5.14
C LEU A 123 9.88 -4.78 -3.91
N SER A 124 10.48 -5.62 -3.07
CA SER A 124 11.15 -5.21 -1.83
C SER A 124 12.26 -4.16 -2.03
N GLY A 125 12.84 -4.10 -3.23
CA GLY A 125 13.88 -3.17 -3.62
C GLY A 125 13.56 -1.69 -3.37
N VAL A 126 12.28 -1.31 -3.39
CA VAL A 126 11.87 0.09 -3.13
C VAL A 126 12.04 0.49 -1.66
N PHE A 127 12.21 -0.48 -0.75
CA PHE A 127 12.26 -0.27 0.71
C PHE A 127 13.66 -0.46 1.32
N LEU A 128 14.66 -0.89 0.54
CA LEU A 128 16.00 -1.27 1.03
C LEU A 128 16.77 -0.20 1.83
N ASN A 129 16.35 1.06 1.78
CA ASN A 129 16.97 2.18 2.49
C ASN A 129 15.93 3.06 3.19
N ALA A 130 14.79 2.50 3.59
CA ALA A 130 13.79 3.24 4.33
C ALA A 130 14.29 3.51 5.76
N ASP A 131 14.32 4.78 6.17
CA ASP A 131 14.71 5.18 7.54
C ASP A 131 13.68 4.71 8.58
N ASP A 132 12.39 4.71 8.20
CA ASP A 132 11.27 4.15 8.98
C ASP A 132 10.47 3.24 8.03
N LEU A 133 10.79 1.95 8.08
CA LEU A 133 10.22 0.96 7.17
C LEU A 133 8.70 0.78 7.35
N PRO A 134 8.14 0.60 8.57
CA PRO A 134 6.70 0.51 8.77
C PRO A 134 5.92 1.70 8.21
N ARG A 135 6.38 2.94 8.47
CA ARG A 135 5.72 4.13 7.92
C ARG A 135 5.82 4.18 6.40
N GLN A 136 6.97 3.82 5.83
CA GLN A 136 7.16 3.84 4.39
C GLN A 136 6.29 2.79 3.69
N VAL A 137 6.14 1.59 4.26
CA VAL A 137 5.24 0.55 3.76
C VAL A 137 3.80 1.05 3.80
N LEU A 138 3.33 1.58 4.94
CA LEU A 138 1.97 2.13 5.05
C LEU A 138 1.70 3.25 4.04
N ALA A 139 2.65 4.17 3.87
CA ALA A 139 2.51 5.27 2.91
C ALA A 139 2.37 4.76 1.47
N VAL A 140 3.15 3.75 1.09
CA VAL A 140 3.06 3.13 -0.25
C VAL A 140 1.73 2.39 -0.42
N VAL A 141 1.29 1.63 0.59
CA VAL A 141 0.01 0.89 0.52
C VAL A 141 -1.17 1.83 0.39
N VAL A 142 -1.21 2.93 1.16
CA VAL A 142 -2.25 3.96 1.06
C VAL A 142 -2.30 4.57 -0.35
N ASP A 143 -1.15 4.99 -0.89
CA ASP A 143 -1.06 5.63 -2.20
C ASP A 143 -1.49 4.68 -3.32
N VAL A 144 -1.01 3.43 -3.29
CA VAL A 144 -1.33 2.41 -4.29
C VAL A 144 -2.81 2.00 -4.22
N ALA A 145 -3.37 1.86 -3.01
CA ALA A 145 -4.78 1.52 -2.86
C ALA A 145 -5.70 2.60 -3.43
N ASP A 146 -5.44 3.87 -3.08
CA ASP A 146 -6.24 4.99 -3.59
C ASP A 146 -6.07 5.16 -5.11
N HIS A 147 -4.84 4.98 -5.62
CA HIS A 147 -4.59 4.99 -7.05
C HIS A 147 -5.35 3.89 -7.79
N THR A 148 -5.31 2.65 -7.29
CA THR A 148 -6.03 1.50 -7.86
C THR A 148 -7.53 1.77 -7.95
N TYR A 149 -8.12 2.36 -6.90
CA TYR A 149 -9.52 2.76 -6.91
C TYR A 149 -9.83 3.85 -7.96
N ARG A 150 -8.96 4.87 -8.10
CA ARG A 150 -9.13 5.91 -9.11
C ARG A 150 -9.04 5.37 -10.54
N GLU A 151 -8.12 4.46 -10.81
CA GLU A 151 -8.01 3.82 -12.13
C GLU A 151 -9.25 3.00 -12.47
N PHE A 152 -9.85 2.33 -11.48
CA PHE A 152 -11.13 1.67 -11.65
C PHE A 152 -12.25 2.65 -12.02
N LEU A 153 -12.35 3.79 -11.32
CA LEU A 153 -13.34 4.82 -11.64
C LEU A 153 -13.18 5.34 -13.07
N HIS A 154 -11.93 5.59 -13.50
CA HIS A 154 -11.62 6.04 -14.85
C HIS A 154 -12.03 4.98 -15.88
N THR A 155 -11.63 3.73 -15.69
CA THR A 155 -11.97 2.61 -16.58
C THR A 155 -13.47 2.41 -16.69
N ARG A 156 -14.18 2.49 -15.56
CA ARG A 156 -15.65 2.38 -15.53
C ARG A 156 -16.31 3.49 -16.35
N ALA A 157 -15.84 4.74 -16.22
CA ALA A 157 -16.36 5.87 -17.00
C ALA A 157 -16.15 5.66 -18.50
N SER A 158 -14.95 5.23 -18.92
CA SER A 158 -14.66 4.96 -20.33
C SER A 158 -15.52 3.84 -20.94
N LEU A 159 -15.87 2.81 -20.16
CA LEU A 159 -16.75 1.73 -20.61
C LEU A 159 -18.20 2.22 -20.79
N THR A 160 -18.66 3.14 -19.95
CA THR A 160 -20.01 3.72 -20.05
C THR A 160 -20.16 4.77 -21.16
N GLU A 161 -19.06 5.34 -21.65
CA GLU A 161 -19.03 6.36 -22.72
C GLU A 161 -18.97 5.77 -24.14
N THR A 162 -19.17 4.46 -24.30
CA THR A 162 -19.19 3.83 -25.64
C THR A 162 -20.30 4.47 -26.51
N PRO A 163 -19.96 5.16 -27.61
CA PRO A 163 -20.95 5.85 -28.43
C PRO A 163 -21.87 4.82 -29.12
N SER A 164 -23.18 5.04 -28.98
CA SER A 164 -24.23 4.37 -29.75
C SER A 164 -24.23 4.84 -31.21
#